data_AF-A0AAJ2GJM7-F1
#
_entry.id   AF-A0AAJ2GJM7-F1
#
_cell.length_a   1.000
_cell.length_b   1.000
_cell.length_c   1.000
_cell.angle_alpha   90.00
_cell.angle_beta   90.00
_cell.angle_gamma   90.00
#
_symmetry.space_group_name_H-M   'P 1'
#
loop_
_entity.id
_entity.type
_entity.pdbx_description
1 polymer ?
#
loop_
_entity_poly.entity_id
_entity_poly.type
_entity_poly.pdbx_seq_one_letter_code
_entity_poly.pdbx_strand_id
1 'polypeptide(L)'
;MPIISDFETKCFSSQLAAAKEPSLFNLTRQGRPFNDVVRFTWLPTFHHPVIVRIEGLNSNTARLVAKQLTGAGGYDPGKIDKEIERQLTRQEVSNLRSLIARTRIASLPARICDGGTDGSQWLIEVTDRDGYHFLNRWTPEQGEVHEFGLAAIKLTGWQFKTIY
;
A
#
# COMPACT_ATOMS: atom_id res chain seq x y z
N MET A 1 -13.80 11.15 -10.14
CA MET A 1 -12.66 10.83 -9.26
C MET A 1 -13.23 10.33 -7.95
N PRO A 2 -12.76 9.19 -7.42
CA PRO A 2 -13.21 8.73 -6.12
C PRO A 2 -12.75 9.71 -5.03
N ILE A 3 -13.68 10.15 -4.20
CA ILE A 3 -13.46 11.13 -3.13
C ILE A 3 -13.24 10.35 -1.83
N ILE A 4 -11.99 10.22 -1.39
CA ILE A 4 -11.68 9.78 -0.02
C ILE A 4 -12.24 10.86 0.93
N SER A 5 -12.84 10.46 2.06
CA SER A 5 -13.32 11.44 3.05
C SER A 5 -12.16 12.27 3.64
N ASP A 6 -12.43 13.46 4.15
CA ASP A 6 -11.38 14.29 4.79
C ASP A 6 -10.75 13.58 6.00
N PHE A 7 -11.55 12.77 6.70
CA PHE A 7 -11.09 11.97 7.84
C PHE A 7 -10.11 10.87 7.40
N GLU A 8 -10.47 10.08 6.39
CA GLU A 8 -9.59 9.04 5.84
C GLU A 8 -8.33 9.65 5.24
N THR A 9 -8.46 10.78 4.54
CA THR A 9 -7.32 11.52 3.98
C THR A 9 -6.34 11.93 5.08
N LYS A 10 -6.84 12.45 6.20
CA LYS A 10 -6.03 12.83 7.36
C LYS A 10 -5.37 11.61 8.00
N CYS A 11 -6.11 10.50 8.15
CA CYS A 11 -5.61 9.25 8.72
C CYS A 11 -4.48 8.66 7.86
N PHE A 12 -4.69 8.48 6.55
CA PHE A 12 -3.63 8.01 5.66
C PHE A 12 -2.42 8.95 5.64
N SER A 13 -2.66 10.26 5.60
CA SER A 13 -1.57 11.25 5.58
C SER A 13 -0.72 11.21 6.86
N SER A 14 -1.32 11.06 8.04
CA SER A 14 -0.57 10.98 9.30
C SER A 14 0.24 9.68 9.41
N GLN A 15 -0.35 8.55 9.01
CA GLN A 15 0.31 7.25 8.99
C GLN A 15 1.50 7.24 8.02
N LEU A 16 1.31 7.75 6.79
CA LEU A 16 2.39 7.88 5.80
C LEU A 16 3.48 8.84 6.26
N ALA A 17 3.12 9.97 6.88
CA ALA A 17 4.09 10.92 7.42
C ALA A 17 4.94 10.30 8.54
N ALA A 18 4.33 9.56 9.48
CA ALA A 18 5.05 8.85 10.54
C ALA A 18 5.96 7.75 9.98
N ALA A 19 5.53 7.09 8.91
CA ALA A 19 6.35 6.15 8.14
C ALA A 19 7.42 6.84 7.27
N LYS A 20 7.52 8.17 7.27
CA LYS A 20 8.43 8.93 6.40
C LYS A 20 8.26 8.57 4.92
N GLU A 21 7.03 8.32 4.51
CA GLU A 21 6.68 7.94 3.14
C GLU A 21 6.23 9.17 2.35
N PRO A 22 6.76 9.40 1.14
CA PRO A 22 6.36 10.55 0.34
C PRO A 22 4.95 10.38 -0.23
N SER A 23 4.30 11.50 -0.57
CA SER A 23 3.05 11.47 -1.32
C SER A 23 3.34 11.11 -2.79
N LEU A 24 2.86 9.94 -3.24
CA LEU A 24 2.99 9.51 -4.64
C LEU A 24 2.27 10.46 -5.59
N PHE A 25 1.08 10.94 -5.20
CA PHE A 25 0.33 11.94 -5.94
C PHE A 25 1.11 13.25 -6.17
N ASN A 26 1.83 13.75 -5.15
CA ASN A 26 2.62 14.96 -5.33
C ASN A 26 3.87 14.71 -6.19
N LEU A 27 4.48 13.53 -6.08
CA LEU A 27 5.66 13.16 -6.87
C LEU A 27 5.34 13.10 -8.37
N THR A 28 4.17 12.57 -8.75
CA THR A 28 3.73 12.54 -10.16
C THR A 28 3.47 13.94 -10.70
N ARG A 29 2.85 14.83 -9.91
CA ARG A 29 2.60 16.22 -10.32
C ARG A 29 3.86 17.06 -10.50
N GLN A 30 4.95 16.70 -9.83
CA GLN A 30 6.24 17.40 -9.94
C GLN A 30 7.08 16.95 -11.16
N GLY A 31 6.53 16.09 -12.03
CA GLY A 31 7.21 15.62 -13.24
C GLY A 31 8.44 14.74 -12.94
N ARG A 32 8.56 14.22 -11.72
CA ARG A 32 9.62 13.24 -11.40
C ARG A 32 9.29 11.93 -12.11
N PRO A 33 10.29 11.21 -12.66
CA PRO A 33 10.11 9.88 -13.24
C PRO A 33 9.87 8.88 -12.10
N PHE A 34 8.70 8.96 -11.49
CA PHE A 34 8.25 8.10 -10.41
C PHE A 34 7.25 7.08 -10.93
N ASN A 35 7.53 6.55 -12.12
CA ASN A 35 6.71 5.56 -12.80
C ASN A 35 7.03 4.17 -12.23
N ASP A 36 6.07 3.25 -12.33
CA ASP A 36 6.20 1.85 -11.95
C ASP A 36 6.38 1.64 -10.44
N VAL A 37 5.60 2.39 -9.66
CA VAL A 37 5.54 2.29 -8.20
C VAL A 37 4.18 1.75 -7.79
N VAL A 38 4.20 0.78 -6.86
CA VAL A 38 3.00 0.33 -6.17
C VAL A 38 3.24 0.39 -4.67
N ARG A 39 2.33 1.03 -3.93
CA ARG A 39 2.35 1.05 -2.47
C ARG A 39 1.09 0.40 -1.92
N PHE A 40 1.29 -0.54 -1.00
CA PHE A 40 0.24 -1.10 -0.16
C PHE A 40 0.35 -0.51 1.24
N THR A 41 -0.76 -0.03 1.76
CA THR A 41 -0.89 0.52 3.11
C THR A 41 -2.02 -0.23 3.81
N TRP A 42 -1.67 -0.96 4.87
CA TRP A 42 -2.59 -1.71 5.71
C TRP A 42 -2.70 -1.01 7.07
N LEU A 43 -3.89 -0.52 7.39
CA LEU A 43 -4.20 0.16 8.63
C LEU A 43 -5.26 -0.63 9.43
N PRO A 44 -4.85 -1.66 10.18
CA PRO A 44 -5.76 -2.34 11.11
C PRO A 44 -6.10 -1.42 12.29
N THR A 45 -7.37 -1.35 12.69
CA THR A 45 -7.87 -0.40 13.70
C THR A 45 -7.06 -0.44 14.99
N PHE A 46 -6.75 -1.64 15.49
CA PHE A 46 -6.12 -1.85 16.81
C PHE A 46 -4.68 -2.38 16.75
N HIS A 47 -4.13 -2.58 15.55
CA HIS A 47 -2.81 -3.18 15.37
C HIS A 47 -1.87 -2.26 14.59
N HIS A 48 -0.60 -2.66 14.60
CA HIS A 48 0.49 -1.94 13.98
C HIS A 48 0.29 -1.74 12.46
N PRO A 49 0.20 -0.49 12.00
CA PRO A 49 0.20 -0.15 10.58
C PRO A 49 1.37 -0.76 9.84
N VAL A 50 1.13 -1.21 8.60
CA VAL A 50 2.16 -1.73 7.70
C VAL A 50 2.08 -1.02 6.37
N ILE A 51 3.21 -0.49 5.92
CA ILE A 51 3.34 0.18 4.63
C ILE A 51 4.40 -0.56 3.82
N VAL A 52 4.08 -0.93 2.59
CA VAL A 52 4.96 -1.65 1.67
C VAL A 52 4.98 -0.90 0.33
N ARG A 53 6.09 -0.27 -0.01
CA ARG A 53 6.31 0.39 -1.30
C ARG A 53 7.27 -0.42 -2.15
N ILE A 54 6.88 -0.68 -3.39
CA ILE A 54 7.67 -1.34 -4.41
C ILE A 54 7.91 -0.34 -5.53
N GLU A 55 9.17 -0.14 -5.89
CA GLU A 55 9.55 0.79 -6.95
C GLU A 55 10.28 0.10 -8.09
N GLY A 56 10.20 0.69 -9.27
CA GLY A 56 10.89 0.20 -10.45
C GLY A 56 10.40 -1.17 -10.86
N LEU A 57 9.09 -1.43 -10.75
CA LEU A 57 8.49 -2.72 -11.10
C LEU A 57 8.83 -3.16 -12.51
N ASN A 58 9.03 -2.23 -13.45
CA ASN A 58 9.44 -2.50 -14.82
C ASN A 58 10.97 -2.48 -15.05
N SER A 59 11.77 -2.24 -14.01
CA SER A 59 13.24 -2.25 -14.02
C SER A 59 13.84 -3.59 -13.55
N ASN A 60 15.12 -3.80 -13.86
CA ASN A 60 15.94 -4.88 -13.28
C ASN A 60 16.40 -4.58 -11.83
N THR A 61 16.16 -3.37 -11.34
CA THR A 61 16.57 -2.88 -10.02
C THR A 61 15.37 -2.64 -9.10
N ALA A 62 14.31 -3.42 -9.28
CA ALA A 62 13.11 -3.27 -8.48
C ALA A 62 13.44 -3.40 -6.99
N ARG A 63 12.93 -2.47 -6.18
CA ARG A 63 13.23 -2.41 -4.74
C ARG A 63 11.95 -2.39 -3.92
N LEU A 64 12.02 -3.02 -2.75
CA LEU A 64 11.02 -3.04 -1.72
C LEU A 64 11.49 -2.15 -0.57
N VAL A 65 10.63 -1.25 -0.10
CA VAL A 65 10.75 -0.54 1.17
C VAL A 65 9.50 -0.87 1.98
N ALA A 66 9.66 -1.50 3.14
CA ALA A 66 8.54 -1.80 4.01
C ALA A 66 8.77 -1.32 5.44
N LYS A 67 7.73 -0.77 6.05
CA LYS A 67 7.76 -0.19 7.39
C LYS A 67 6.56 -0.65 8.20
N GLN A 68 6.80 -0.99 9.46
CA GLN A 68 5.78 -1.23 10.47
C GLN A 68 5.86 -0.11 11.51
N LEU A 69 4.73 0.43 11.91
CA LEU A 69 4.67 1.48 12.95
C LEU A 69 4.28 0.90 14.32
N THR A 70 4.70 1.55 15.40
CA THR A 70 4.40 1.13 16.78
C THR A 70 2.97 1.43 17.22
N GLY A 71 2.29 2.37 16.55
CA GLY A 71 0.93 2.78 16.90
C GLY A 71 -0.14 1.85 16.37
N ALA A 72 -1.34 2.38 16.16
CA ALA A 72 -2.49 1.65 15.64
C ALA A 72 -3.11 2.37 14.43
N GLY A 73 -3.60 1.62 13.44
CA GLY A 73 -4.12 2.17 12.18
C GLY A 73 -5.30 3.13 12.36
N GLY A 74 -6.18 2.84 13.32
CA GLY A 74 -7.33 3.69 13.65
C GLY A 74 -7.01 4.85 14.60
N TYR A 75 -5.77 4.98 15.08
CA TYR A 75 -5.38 5.91 16.14
C TYR A 75 -4.04 6.59 15.81
N ASP A 76 -3.29 6.98 16.85
CA ASP A 76 -1.96 7.56 16.71
C ASP A 76 -1.02 6.58 15.97
N PRO A 77 -0.27 7.06 14.95
CA PRO A 77 0.65 6.21 14.19
C PRO A 77 1.86 5.75 15.00
N GLY A 78 2.24 6.46 16.07
CA GLY A 78 3.48 6.25 16.79
C GLY A 78 4.71 6.54 15.92
N LYS A 79 5.71 5.67 16.00
CA LYS A 79 6.99 5.76 15.28
C LYS A 79 7.27 4.48 14.50
N ILE A 80 8.29 4.50 13.65
CA ILE A 80 8.75 3.30 12.94
C ILE A 80 9.29 2.29 13.96
N ASP A 81 8.71 1.09 13.98
CA ASP A 81 9.14 -0.07 14.77
C ASP A 81 10.14 -0.91 13.98
N LYS A 82 9.76 -1.27 12.75
CA LYS A 82 10.57 -2.09 11.84
C LYS A 82 10.63 -1.44 10.48
N GLU A 83 11.77 -1.58 9.85
CA GLU A 83 12.00 -1.13 8.49
C GLU A 83 12.88 -2.14 7.77
N ILE A 84 12.55 -2.41 6.52
CA ILE A 84 13.40 -3.16 5.59
C ILE A 84 13.45 -2.41 4.26
N GLU A 85 14.65 -2.36 3.68
CA GLU A 85 14.86 -1.97 2.30
C GLU A 85 15.71 -3.03 1.62
N ARG A 86 15.24 -3.57 0.50
CA ARG A 86 15.98 -4.60 -0.25
C ARG A 86 15.63 -4.59 -1.73
N GLN A 87 16.56 -5.09 -2.54
CA GLN A 87 16.24 -5.44 -3.92
C GLN A 87 15.34 -6.67 -3.96
N LEU A 88 14.38 -6.66 -4.90
CA LEU A 88 13.55 -7.81 -5.21
C LEU A 88 14.29 -8.72 -6.19
N THR A 89 14.15 -10.02 -5.99
CA THR A 89 14.66 -11.01 -6.94
C THR A 89 13.86 -10.99 -8.24
N ARG A 90 14.45 -11.49 -9.34
CA ARG A 90 13.75 -11.62 -10.63
C ARG A 90 12.45 -12.42 -10.52
N GLN A 91 12.43 -13.47 -9.70
CA GLN A 91 11.24 -14.29 -9.49
C GLN A 91 10.14 -13.52 -8.73
N GLU A 92 10.50 -12.76 -7.69
CA GLU A 92 9.55 -11.91 -6.96
C GLU A 92 8.93 -10.85 -7.87
N VAL A 93 9.76 -10.17 -8.67
CA VAL A 93 9.29 -9.18 -9.65
C VAL A 93 8.36 -9.83 -10.67
N SER A 94 8.73 -11.00 -11.22
CA SER A 94 7.88 -11.70 -12.18
C SER A 94 6.53 -12.10 -11.56
N ASN A 95 6.54 -12.64 -10.34
CA ASN A 95 5.31 -13.03 -9.63
C ASN A 95 4.41 -11.81 -9.35
N LEU A 96 5.01 -10.68 -8.94
CA LEU A 96 4.30 -9.42 -8.73
C LEU A 96 3.68 -8.88 -10.01
N ARG A 97 4.42 -8.85 -11.12
CA ARG A 97 3.89 -8.39 -12.42
C ARG A 97 2.71 -9.25 -12.86
N SER A 98 2.83 -10.58 -12.75
CA SER A 98 1.72 -11.50 -13.06
C SER A 98 0.51 -11.29 -12.14
N LEU A 99 0.75 -11.02 -10.85
CA LEU A 99 -0.30 -10.67 -9.89
C LEU A 99 -1.01 -9.37 -10.26
N ILE A 100 -0.27 -8.29 -10.52
CA ILE A 100 -0.85 -6.99 -10.89
C ILE A 100 -1.65 -7.11 -12.20
N ALA A 101 -1.13 -7.84 -13.18
CA ALA A 101 -1.80 -8.04 -14.46
C ALA A 101 -3.10 -8.85 -14.33
N ARG A 102 -3.13 -9.89 -13.48
CA ARG A 102 -4.33 -10.72 -13.30
C ARG A 102 -5.40 -10.03 -12.46
N THR A 103 -5.01 -9.31 -11.40
CA THR A 103 -5.95 -8.64 -10.49
C THR A 103 -6.45 -7.32 -11.04
N ARG A 104 -5.80 -6.77 -12.07
CA ARG A 104 -6.15 -5.50 -12.69
C ARG A 104 -6.32 -4.37 -11.68
N ILE A 105 -5.58 -4.42 -10.56
CA ILE A 105 -5.69 -3.43 -9.49
C ILE A 105 -5.49 -2.00 -10.01
N ALA A 106 -4.63 -1.80 -11.01
CA ALA A 106 -4.43 -0.49 -11.65
C ALA A 106 -5.69 0.05 -12.38
N SER A 107 -6.64 -0.82 -12.76
CA SER A 107 -7.84 -0.45 -13.53
C SER A 107 -9.15 -0.65 -12.76
N LEU A 108 -9.09 -1.14 -11.52
CA LEU A 108 -10.27 -1.34 -10.69
C LEU A 108 -10.77 0.03 -10.17
N PRO A 109 -12.08 0.25 -10.12
CA PRO A 109 -12.61 1.48 -9.53
C PRO A 109 -12.30 1.51 -8.03
N ALA A 110 -11.92 2.67 -7.52
CA ALA A 110 -11.89 2.86 -6.08
C ALA A 110 -13.34 2.81 -5.55
N ARG A 111 -13.57 1.95 -4.56
CA ARG A 111 -14.83 1.85 -3.82
C ARG A 111 -14.56 2.40 -2.44
N ILE A 112 -15.40 3.32 -1.97
CA ILE A 112 -15.21 4.02 -0.69
C ILE A 112 -16.27 3.57 0.34
N CYS A 113 -17.30 2.85 -0.10
CA CYS A 113 -18.50 2.63 0.70
C CYS A 113 -18.44 1.45 1.70
N ASP A 114 -17.29 0.79 1.85
CA ASP A 114 -17.22 -0.48 2.59
C ASP A 114 -16.88 -0.31 4.09
N GLY A 115 -16.92 0.92 4.63
CA GLY A 115 -16.48 1.22 6.00
C GLY A 115 -17.29 0.55 7.13
N GLY A 116 -16.64 0.37 8.29
CA GLY A 116 -17.23 -0.20 9.51
C GLY A 116 -16.69 0.46 10.79
N THR A 117 -17.09 -0.06 11.95
CA THR A 117 -16.62 0.41 13.27
C THR A 117 -15.20 -0.06 13.61
N ASP A 118 -14.86 -1.26 13.16
CA ASP A 118 -13.62 -1.98 13.40
C ASP A 118 -13.25 -2.85 12.19
N GLY A 119 -11.97 -3.19 12.08
CA GLY A 119 -11.45 -3.90 10.91
C GLY A 119 -10.14 -3.27 10.46
N SER A 120 -9.97 -3.15 9.14
CA SER A 120 -8.78 -2.57 8.56
C SER A 120 -9.08 -1.74 7.32
N GLN A 121 -8.28 -0.71 7.07
CA GLN A 121 -8.25 -0.04 5.77
C GLN A 121 -7.08 -0.57 4.95
N TRP A 122 -7.36 -0.95 3.71
CA TRP A 122 -6.38 -1.42 2.74
C TRP A 122 -6.35 -0.44 1.57
N LEU A 123 -5.28 0.35 1.51
CA LEU A 123 -5.03 1.31 0.45
C LEU A 123 -3.93 0.77 -0.47
N ILE A 124 -4.24 0.64 -1.76
CA ILE A 124 -3.26 0.37 -2.81
C ILE A 124 -3.14 1.60 -3.66
N GLU A 125 -1.93 2.13 -3.80
CA GLU A 125 -1.61 3.24 -4.68
C GLU A 125 -0.70 2.76 -5.80
N VAL A 126 -1.01 3.15 -7.04
CA VAL A 126 -0.27 2.79 -8.24
C VAL A 126 0.14 4.08 -8.93
N THR A 127 1.39 4.13 -9.37
CA THR A 127 1.88 5.15 -10.29
C THR A 127 2.44 4.48 -11.52
N ASP A 128 1.86 4.78 -12.67
CA ASP A 128 2.26 4.26 -13.98
C ASP A 128 2.20 5.36 -15.05
N ARG A 129 2.16 4.96 -16.33
CA ARG A 129 2.14 5.89 -17.47
C ARG A 129 0.86 6.71 -17.55
N ASP A 130 -0.24 6.20 -17.00
CA ASP A 130 -1.53 6.87 -16.96
C ASP A 130 -1.67 7.77 -15.73
N GLY A 131 -0.63 7.84 -14.90
CA GLY A 131 -0.53 8.71 -13.74
C GLY A 131 -0.73 7.99 -12.42
N TYR A 132 -1.31 8.69 -11.45
CA TYR A 132 -1.56 8.18 -10.11
C TYR A 132 -3.00 7.65 -10.00
N HIS A 133 -3.14 6.43 -9.48
CA HIS A 133 -4.41 5.78 -9.21
C HIS A 133 -4.36 5.14 -7.82
N PHE A 134 -5.51 4.98 -7.18
CA PHE A 134 -5.58 4.29 -5.90
C PHE A 134 -6.86 3.50 -5.74
N LEU A 135 -6.82 2.51 -4.85
CA LEU A 135 -7.94 1.71 -4.41
C LEU A 135 -7.95 1.69 -2.90
N ASN A 136 -9.12 1.94 -2.32
CA ASN A 136 -9.35 1.72 -0.90
C ASN A 136 -10.34 0.57 -0.72
N ARG A 137 -10.13 -0.30 0.27
CA ARG A 137 -11.11 -1.31 0.70
C ARG A 137 -11.05 -1.44 2.21
N TRP A 138 -12.21 -1.59 2.82
CA TRP A 138 -12.32 -1.92 4.23
C TRP A 138 -12.39 -3.44 4.40
N THR A 139 -11.54 -3.98 5.26
CA THR A 139 -11.53 -5.39 5.67
C THR A 139 -11.76 -6.38 4.51
N PRO A 140 -10.95 -6.31 3.43
CA PRO A 140 -11.14 -7.20 2.31
C PRO A 140 -10.77 -8.62 2.74
N GLU A 141 -11.75 -9.51 2.90
CA GLU A 141 -11.50 -10.93 3.24
C GLU A 141 -11.13 -11.78 2.01
N GLN A 142 -11.49 -11.30 0.82
CA GLN A 142 -11.25 -11.99 -0.45
C GLN A 142 -11.12 -11.00 -1.62
N GLY A 143 -10.73 -11.51 -2.79
CA GLY A 143 -10.65 -10.75 -4.04
C GLY A 143 -9.29 -10.09 -4.28
N GLU A 144 -9.25 -9.24 -5.30
CA GLU A 144 -8.04 -8.73 -5.93
C GLU A 144 -7.17 -7.90 -4.97
N VAL A 145 -7.80 -7.08 -4.14
CA VAL A 145 -7.12 -6.23 -3.14
C VAL A 145 -6.56 -7.09 -2.00
N HIS A 146 -7.32 -8.08 -1.54
CA HIS A 146 -6.87 -9.03 -0.52
C HIS A 146 -5.66 -9.84 -1.01
N GLU A 147 -5.75 -10.43 -2.20
CA GLU A 147 -4.65 -11.18 -2.81
C GLU A 147 -3.37 -10.34 -2.95
N PHE A 148 -3.51 -9.09 -3.38
CA PHE A 148 -2.37 -8.19 -3.52
C PHE A 148 -1.74 -7.84 -2.18
N GLY A 149 -2.53 -7.45 -1.18
CA GLY A 149 -1.98 -7.08 0.12
C GLY A 149 -1.33 -8.26 0.84
N LEU A 150 -1.87 -9.48 0.73
CA LEU A 150 -1.19 -10.69 1.23
C LEU A 150 0.16 -10.91 0.56
N ALA A 151 0.24 -10.75 -0.76
CA ALA A 151 1.51 -10.87 -1.48
C ALA A 151 2.52 -9.79 -1.05
N ALA A 152 2.07 -8.55 -0.89
CA ALA A 152 2.90 -7.44 -0.42
C ALA A 152 3.45 -7.70 1.00
N ILE A 153 2.60 -8.14 1.92
CA ILE A 153 3.01 -8.53 3.28
C ILE A 153 4.02 -9.68 3.22
N LYS A 154 3.76 -10.72 2.41
CA LYS A 154 4.66 -11.87 2.27
C LYS A 154 6.07 -11.45 1.83
N LEU A 155 6.20 -10.46 0.94
CA LEU A 155 7.50 -9.95 0.50
C LEU A 155 8.33 -9.32 1.63
N THR A 156 7.68 -8.89 2.71
CA THR A 156 8.40 -8.35 3.87
C THR A 156 9.11 -9.43 4.69
N GLY A 157 8.67 -10.69 4.58
CA GLY A 157 9.12 -11.78 5.45
C GLY A 157 8.60 -11.69 6.89
N TRP A 158 7.80 -10.67 7.23
CA TRP A 158 7.22 -10.52 8.56
C TRP A 158 6.05 -11.48 8.77
N GLN A 159 5.86 -11.88 10.03
CA GLN A 159 4.80 -12.78 10.44
C GLN A 159 3.76 -12.02 11.27
N PHE A 160 2.50 -12.20 10.91
CA PHE A 160 1.35 -11.60 11.60
C PHE A 160 0.41 -12.72 12.04
N LYS A 161 -0.15 -12.62 13.25
CA LYS A 161 -1.10 -13.62 13.77
C LYS A 161 -2.38 -13.66 12.95
N THR A 162 -2.87 -12.49 12.57
CA THR A 162 -4.08 -12.32 11.77
C THR A 162 -3.86 -11.16 10.81
N ILE A 163 -4.31 -11.35 9.56
CA ILE A 163 -4.38 -10.31 8.54
C ILE A 163 -5.85 -10.21 8.16
N TYR A 164 -6.42 -9.03 8.37
CA TYR A 164 -7.83 -8.70 8.15
C TYR A 164 -7.89 -7.27 7.65
#